data_AF-E3NYT9-F1
#
_entry.id   AF-E3NYT9-F1
#
_cell.length_a   1.000
_cell.length_b   1.000
_cell.length_c   1.000
_cell.angle_alpha   90.00
_cell.angle_beta   90.00
_cell.angle_gamma   90.00
#
_symmetry.space_group_name_H-M   'P 1'
#
loop_
_entity.id
_entity.type
_entity.pdbx_description
1 polymer ?
#
loop_
_entity_poly.entity_id
_entity_poly.type
_entity_poly.pdbx_seq_one_letter_code
_entity_poly.pdbx_strand_id
1 'polypeptide(L)'
;KPSEKKKGYLLPRAKMVNADLARIINSDEVQSVVRPIKKEVKRATLKKNPLKNLNVMLRLNPYAKAAKRMALLAEAQRVKAKKEKLDQKRKTVSKEEASAIRAAGKAWYQTMVSDSDYTEFDNFSKWLGVSQ
;
A
#
# COMPACT_ATOMS: atom_id res chain seq x y z
N LYS A 1 22.76 -78.80 -11.58
CA LYS A 1 23.33 -80.08 -12.05
C LYS A 1 24.78 -79.82 -12.50
N PRO A 2 25.77 -80.62 -12.09
CA PRO A 2 27.15 -80.48 -12.58
C PRO A 2 27.20 -80.77 -14.09
N SER A 3 28.14 -80.14 -14.80
CA SER A 3 28.31 -80.37 -16.24
C SER A 3 28.91 -81.75 -16.50
N GLU A 4 28.24 -82.56 -17.32
CA GLU A 4 28.69 -83.90 -17.71
C GLU A 4 29.93 -83.84 -18.63
N LYS A 5 30.04 -82.79 -19.46
CA LYS A 5 31.14 -82.63 -20.44
C LYS A 5 32.30 -81.77 -19.94
N LYS A 6 32.08 -80.88 -18.97
CA LYS A 6 33.11 -79.94 -18.45
C LYS A 6 33.34 -80.17 -16.96
N LYS A 7 34.42 -80.85 -16.59
CA LYS A 7 34.80 -81.13 -15.19
C LYS A 7 35.00 -79.83 -14.41
N GLY A 8 34.32 -79.70 -13.27
CA GLY A 8 34.41 -78.52 -12.40
C GLY A 8 33.64 -77.28 -12.87
N TYR A 9 32.96 -77.33 -14.02
CA TYR A 9 32.18 -76.20 -14.50
C TYR A 9 30.83 -76.09 -13.79
N LEU A 10 30.56 -74.90 -13.25
CA LEU A 10 29.29 -74.51 -12.66
C LEU A 10 28.65 -73.45 -13.55
N LEU A 11 27.36 -73.64 -13.85
CA LEU A 11 26.60 -72.65 -14.60
C LEU A 11 26.47 -71.37 -13.75
N PRO A 12 26.73 -70.17 -14.31
CA PRO A 12 26.48 -68.93 -13.59
C PRO A 12 25.02 -68.87 -13.15
N ARG A 13 24.80 -68.59 -11.86
CA ARG A 13 23.45 -68.34 -11.34
C ARG A 13 23.10 -66.88 -11.55
N ALA A 14 21.96 -66.64 -12.18
CA ALA A 14 21.41 -65.29 -12.26
C ALA A 14 21.07 -64.79 -10.85
N LYS A 15 21.18 -63.47 -10.63
CA LYS A 15 20.82 -62.83 -9.36
C LYS A 15 19.31 -62.88 -9.08
N MET A 16 18.50 -63.03 -10.14
CA MET A 16 17.05 -63.09 -10.08
C MET A 16 16.55 -64.39 -10.70
N VAL A 17 15.53 -64.98 -10.10
CA VAL A 17 14.86 -66.19 -10.64
C VAL A 17 14.00 -65.82 -11.85
N ASN A 18 13.28 -64.70 -11.77
CA ASN A 18 12.46 -64.16 -12.85
C ASN A 18 13.04 -62.82 -13.29
N ALA A 19 13.27 -62.65 -14.59
CA ALA A 19 13.78 -61.41 -15.17
C ALA A 19 12.67 -60.39 -15.49
N ASP A 20 11.40 -60.83 -15.52
CA ASP A 20 10.26 -59.95 -15.81
C ASP A 20 9.85 -59.15 -14.56
N LEU A 21 10.41 -57.94 -14.47
CA LEU A 21 10.10 -56.99 -13.42
C LEU A 21 8.68 -56.45 -13.50
N ALA A 22 8.12 -56.31 -14.70
CA ALA A 22 6.77 -55.75 -14.89
C ALA A 22 5.73 -56.66 -14.24
N ARG A 23 5.88 -57.99 -14.40
CA ARG A 23 5.01 -58.97 -13.74
C ARG A 23 5.12 -58.92 -12.21
N ILE A 24 6.32 -58.78 -11.67
CA ILE A 24 6.52 -58.70 -10.21
C ILE A 24 5.93 -57.40 -9.67
N ILE A 25 6.20 -56.26 -10.32
CA ILE A 25 5.73 -54.95 -9.88
C ILE A 25 4.20 -54.87 -9.93
N ASN A 26 3.57 -55.43 -10.97
CA ASN A 26 2.12 -55.39 -11.15
C ASN A 26 1.37 -56.55 -10.47
N SER A 27 2.06 -57.36 -9.66
CA SER A 27 1.42 -58.40 -8.86
C SER A 27 0.62 -57.80 -7.69
N ASP A 28 -0.45 -58.48 -7.28
CA ASP A 28 -1.37 -58.00 -6.25
C ASP A 28 -0.68 -57.86 -4.89
N GLU A 29 0.26 -58.76 -4.58
CA GLU A 29 1.04 -58.76 -3.34
C GLU A 29 1.90 -57.49 -3.23
N VAL A 30 2.43 -57.00 -4.35
CA VAL A 30 3.21 -55.76 -4.39
C VAL A 30 2.28 -54.55 -4.41
N GLN A 31 1.30 -54.50 -5.31
CA GLN A 31 0.42 -53.35 -5.48
C GLN A 31 -0.48 -53.07 -4.26
N SER A 32 -0.84 -54.09 -3.48
CA SER A 32 -1.62 -53.91 -2.24
C SER A 32 -0.86 -53.15 -1.13
N VAL A 33 0.47 -53.18 -1.15
CA VAL A 33 1.32 -52.52 -0.15
C VAL A 33 1.88 -51.18 -0.68
N VAL A 34 1.98 -51.03 -2.00
CA VAL A 34 2.50 -49.81 -2.63
C VAL A 34 1.58 -48.62 -2.34
N ARG A 35 2.19 -47.50 -1.94
CA ARG A 35 1.48 -46.22 -1.75
C ARG A 35 1.06 -45.66 -3.12
N PRO A 36 -0.12 -45.03 -3.22
CA PRO A 36 -0.56 -44.42 -4.46
C PRO A 36 0.40 -43.34 -4.94
N ILE A 37 0.50 -43.21 -6.26
CA ILE A 37 1.39 -42.24 -6.92
C ILE A 37 0.94 -40.81 -6.57
N LYS A 38 1.88 -39.98 -6.12
CA LYS A 38 1.67 -38.53 -5.92
C LYS A 38 1.71 -37.83 -7.27
N LYS A 39 0.54 -37.52 -7.84
CA LYS A 39 0.41 -36.87 -9.16
C LYS A 39 0.75 -35.38 -9.13
N GLU A 40 0.63 -34.73 -7.98
CA GLU A 40 0.81 -33.29 -7.88
C GLU A 40 2.28 -32.91 -7.66
N VAL A 41 2.91 -32.37 -8.71
CA VAL A 41 4.20 -31.69 -8.58
C VAL A 41 3.95 -30.21 -8.29
N LYS A 42 3.97 -29.82 -7.01
CA LYS A 42 3.88 -28.41 -6.61
C LYS A 42 5.17 -27.69 -6.99
N ARG A 43 5.12 -26.91 -8.08
CA ARG A 43 6.23 -26.02 -8.46
C ARG A 43 6.31 -24.83 -7.51
N ALA A 44 7.53 -24.39 -7.20
CA ALA A 44 7.74 -23.19 -6.41
C ALA A 44 7.16 -21.98 -7.14
N THR A 45 6.21 -21.29 -6.51
CA THR A 45 5.66 -20.06 -7.06
C THR A 45 6.59 -18.89 -6.78
N LEU A 46 6.71 -17.97 -7.73
CA LEU A 46 7.49 -16.74 -7.54
C LEU A 46 6.92 -15.90 -6.39
N LYS A 47 7.79 -15.49 -5.46
CA LYS A 47 7.43 -14.63 -4.33
C LYS A 47 7.19 -13.20 -4.83
N LYS A 48 5.92 -12.79 -4.93
CA LYS A 48 5.55 -11.43 -5.32
C LYS A 48 5.59 -10.50 -4.10
N ASN A 49 6.04 -9.26 -4.29
CA ASN A 49 6.08 -8.26 -3.23
C ASN A 49 4.64 -7.82 -2.84
N PRO A 50 4.19 -8.00 -1.58
CA PRO A 50 2.84 -7.65 -1.15
C PRO A 50 2.58 -6.13 -1.15
N LEU A 51 3.58 -5.29 -0.87
CA LEU A 51 3.42 -3.84 -0.87
C LEU A 51 3.13 -3.29 -2.28
N LYS A 52 3.64 -3.99 -3.30
CA LYS A 52 3.39 -3.66 -4.72
C LYS A 52 2.21 -4.43 -5.31
N ASN A 53 1.89 -5.63 -4.80
CA ASN A 53 0.83 -6.49 -5.33
C ASN A 53 -0.34 -6.62 -4.33
N LEU A 54 -1.45 -5.95 -4.65
CA LEU A 54 -2.65 -5.92 -3.80
C LEU A 54 -3.18 -7.34 -3.49
N ASN A 55 -3.25 -8.24 -4.46
CA ASN A 55 -3.81 -9.58 -4.23
C ASN A 55 -2.99 -10.38 -3.20
N VAL A 56 -1.66 -10.21 -3.22
CA VAL A 56 -0.79 -10.85 -2.23
C VAL A 56 -0.91 -10.16 -0.88
N MET A 57 -1.02 -8.82 -0.85
CA MET A 57 -1.30 -8.09 0.39
C MET A 57 -2.63 -8.52 1.02
N LEU A 58 -3.67 -8.73 0.22
CA LEU A 58 -4.99 -9.14 0.71
C LEU A 58 -5.01 -10.55 1.25
N ARG A 59 -4.24 -11.46 0.64
CA ARG A 59 -4.02 -12.82 1.19
C ARG A 59 -3.30 -12.78 2.53
N LEU A 60 -2.34 -11.86 2.69
CA LEU A 60 -1.56 -11.71 3.91
C LEU A 60 -2.34 -10.96 5.01
N ASN A 61 -3.05 -9.90 4.64
CA ASN A 61 -3.80 -9.02 5.52
C ASN A 61 -5.17 -8.68 4.89
N PRO A 62 -6.25 -9.37 5.31
CA PRO A 62 -7.61 -9.09 4.83
C PRO A 62 -8.08 -7.66 5.12
N TYR A 63 -7.66 -7.08 6.25
CA TYR A 63 -8.05 -5.73 6.67
C TYR A 63 -7.45 -4.63 5.78
N ALA A 64 -6.38 -4.93 5.03
CA ALA A 64 -5.77 -3.97 4.10
C ALA A 64 -6.77 -3.41 3.07
N LYS A 65 -7.80 -4.19 2.69
CA LYS A 65 -8.88 -3.71 1.81
C LYS A 65 -9.68 -2.58 2.46
N ALA A 66 -10.09 -2.76 3.71
CA ALA A 66 -10.90 -1.80 4.45
C ALA A 66 -10.08 -0.53 4.74
N ALA A 67 -8.85 -0.70 5.24
CA ALA A 67 -7.93 0.41 5.49
C ALA A 67 -7.71 1.28 4.23
N LYS A 68 -7.46 0.65 3.08
CA LYS A 68 -7.26 1.38 1.81
C LYS A 68 -8.54 2.11 1.36
N ARG A 69 -9.71 1.49 1.54
CA ARG A 69 -10.99 2.14 1.23
C ARG A 69 -11.24 3.35 2.13
N MET A 70 -10.99 3.23 3.43
CA MET A 70 -11.15 4.35 4.37
C MET A 70 -10.19 5.50 4.04
N ALA A 71 -8.94 5.20 3.69
CA ALA A 71 -7.97 6.22 3.28
C ALA A 71 -8.45 7.02 2.06
N LEU A 72 -8.98 6.34 1.04
CA LEU A 72 -9.53 6.99 -0.16
C LEU A 72 -10.74 7.88 0.15
N LEU A 73 -11.65 7.41 1.00
CA LEU A 73 -12.82 8.20 1.41
C LEU A 73 -12.40 9.45 2.20
N ALA A 74 -11.45 9.30 3.13
CA ALA A 74 -10.92 10.41 3.91
C ALA A 74 -10.20 11.43 3.02
N GLU A 75 -9.45 10.99 2.01
CA GLU A 75 -8.80 11.86 1.03
C GLU A 75 -9.82 12.66 0.22
N ALA A 76 -10.87 12.00 -0.30
CA ALA A 76 -11.95 12.67 -1.03
C ALA A 76 -12.64 13.74 -0.18
N GLN A 77 -12.91 13.44 1.10
CA GLN A 77 -13.47 14.40 2.06
C GLN A 77 -12.54 15.59 2.30
N ARG A 78 -11.23 15.34 2.48
CA ARG A 78 -10.23 16.41 2.67
C ARG A 78 -10.16 17.33 1.46
N VAL A 79 -10.16 16.78 0.25
CA VAL A 79 -10.13 17.57 -0.99
C VAL A 79 -11.39 18.44 -1.09
N LYS A 80 -12.57 17.89 -0.81
CA LYS A 80 -13.83 18.64 -0.80
C LYS A 80 -13.82 19.76 0.24
N ALA A 81 -13.47 19.46 1.49
CA ALA A 81 -13.41 20.45 2.57
C ALA A 81 -12.37 21.56 2.29
N LYS A 82 -11.23 21.21 1.69
CA LYS A 82 -10.23 22.19 1.27
C LYS A 82 -10.78 23.11 0.18
N LYS A 83 -11.51 22.57 -0.80
CA LYS A 83 -12.15 23.36 -1.85
C LYS A 83 -13.19 24.30 -1.28
N GLU A 84 -14.08 23.83 -0.41
CA GLU A 84 -15.11 24.67 0.23
C GLU A 84 -14.50 25.82 1.07
N LYS A 85 -13.47 25.53 1.87
CA LYS A 85 -12.74 26.56 2.63
C LYS A 85 -12.07 27.58 1.71
N LEU A 86 -11.53 27.12 0.59
CA LEU A 86 -10.88 27.97 -0.39
C LEU A 86 -11.90 28.85 -1.12
N ASP A 87 -13.05 28.29 -1.51
CA ASP A 87 -14.15 29.02 -2.14
C ASP A 87 -14.73 30.07 -1.17
N GLN A 88 -14.90 29.74 0.11
CA GLN A 88 -15.28 30.71 1.14
C GLN A 88 -14.28 31.87 1.27
N LYS A 89 -12.98 31.58 1.24
CA LYS A 89 -11.94 32.64 1.25
C LYS A 89 -11.89 33.45 -0.04
N ARG A 90 -12.25 32.85 -1.17
CA ARG A 90 -12.32 33.51 -2.48
C ARG A 90 -13.61 34.29 -2.70
N LYS A 91 -14.65 34.07 -1.89
CA LYS A 91 -15.82 34.94 -1.90
C LYS A 91 -15.33 36.36 -1.64
N THR A 92 -15.50 37.20 -2.64
CA THR A 92 -15.14 38.60 -2.56
C THR A 92 -15.94 39.22 -1.43
N VAL A 93 -15.23 39.84 -0.48
CA VAL A 93 -15.80 40.72 0.54
C VAL A 93 -16.78 41.68 -0.14
N SER A 94 -17.89 42.04 0.51
CA SER A 94 -18.89 42.92 -0.13
C SER A 94 -18.23 44.21 -0.62
N LYS A 95 -18.76 44.82 -1.69
CA LYS A 95 -18.14 46.01 -2.30
C LYS A 95 -17.91 47.13 -1.27
N GLU A 96 -18.81 47.22 -0.29
CA GLU A 96 -18.77 48.16 0.83
C GLU A 96 -17.64 47.84 1.81
N GLU A 97 -17.57 46.61 2.31
CA GLU A 97 -16.49 46.16 3.20
C GLU A 97 -15.11 46.24 2.51
N ALA A 98 -15.02 45.89 1.23
CA ALA A 98 -13.79 46.03 0.45
C ALA A 98 -13.37 47.49 0.27
N SER A 99 -14.33 48.41 0.17
CA SER A 99 -14.07 49.85 0.12
C SER A 99 -13.62 50.39 1.48
N ALA A 100 -14.22 49.92 2.58
CA ALA A 100 -13.84 50.27 3.95
C ALA A 100 -12.43 49.78 4.30
N ILE A 101 -12.05 48.57 3.92
CA ILE A 101 -10.69 48.04 4.12
C ILE A 101 -9.65 48.87 3.34
N ARG A 102 -9.95 49.22 2.08
CA ARG A 102 -9.06 50.09 1.28
C ARG A 102 -8.98 51.51 1.86
N ALA A 103 -10.09 52.07 2.33
CA ALA A 103 -10.15 53.38 2.96
C ALA A 103 -9.34 53.40 4.27
N ALA A 104 -9.49 52.38 5.12
CA ALA A 104 -8.72 52.23 6.34
C ALA A 104 -7.21 52.09 6.06
N GLY A 105 -6.83 51.29 5.06
CA GLY A 105 -5.43 51.18 4.62
C GLY A 105 -4.87 52.51 4.11
N LYS A 106 -5.64 53.22 3.28
CA LYS A 106 -5.26 54.56 2.78
C LYS A 106 -5.15 55.57 3.91
N ALA A 107 -6.06 55.57 4.88
CA ALA A 107 -6.03 56.44 6.04
C ALA A 107 -4.79 56.17 6.90
N TRP A 108 -4.46 54.91 7.18
CA TRP A 108 -3.25 54.53 7.91
C TRP A 108 -1.96 54.99 7.19
N TYR A 109 -1.89 54.81 5.87
CA TYR A 109 -0.75 55.32 5.09
C TYR A 109 -0.69 56.85 5.10
N GLN A 110 -1.83 57.55 5.01
CA GLN A 110 -1.87 59.01 5.09
C GLN A 110 -1.36 59.50 6.46
N THR A 111 -1.73 58.84 7.56
CA THR A 111 -1.23 59.19 8.90
C THR A 111 0.28 58.99 9.06
N MET A 112 0.92 58.14 8.25
CA MET A 112 2.38 57.93 8.27
C MET A 112 3.16 58.81 7.29
N VAL A 113 2.49 59.46 6.33
CA VAL A 113 3.14 60.25 5.27
C VAL A 113 3.10 61.76 5.57
N SER A 114 2.20 62.22 6.44
CA SER A 114 2.12 63.62 6.85
C SER A 114 2.80 63.85 8.21
N ASP A 115 4.09 64.15 8.23
CA ASP A 115 4.72 64.86 9.37
C ASP A 115 4.51 66.37 9.17
N SER A 116 3.25 66.82 9.07
CA SER A 116 2.90 68.25 9.09
C SER A 116 2.01 68.55 10.28
N ASP A 117 2.08 69.79 10.77
CA ASP A 117 1.51 70.35 12.02
C ASP A 117 0.02 69.97 12.34
N TYR A 118 -0.68 69.34 11.41
CA TYR A 118 -2.00 68.74 11.61
C TYR A 118 -2.00 67.39 12.33
N THR A 119 -0.89 66.63 12.37
CA THR A 119 -0.80 65.37 13.14
C THR A 119 -0.60 65.58 14.64
N GLU A 120 -0.27 66.80 15.05
CA GLU A 120 -0.09 67.16 16.46
C GLU A 120 -1.43 67.14 17.22
N PHE A 121 -2.56 67.43 16.58
CA PHE A 121 -3.87 67.47 17.24
C PHE A 121 -4.41 66.07 17.58
N ASP A 122 -4.24 65.10 16.67
CA ASP A 122 -4.62 63.69 16.91
C ASP A 122 -3.75 63.04 17.99
N ASN A 123 -2.45 63.36 17.97
CA ASN A 123 -1.52 62.91 19.01
C ASN A 123 -1.82 63.55 20.37
N PHE A 124 -2.17 64.83 20.41
CA PHE A 124 -2.52 65.55 21.63
C PHE A 124 -3.84 65.05 22.25
N SER A 125 -4.86 64.80 21.43
CA SER A 125 -6.14 64.21 21.85
C SER A 125 -5.96 62.81 22.45
N LYS A 126 -5.13 61.97 21.81
CA LYS A 126 -4.76 60.65 22.34
C LYS A 126 -4.02 60.74 23.68
N TRP A 127 -3.16 61.74 23.86
CA TRP A 127 -2.40 61.90 25.09
C TRP A 127 -3.27 62.35 26.28
N LEU A 128 -4.19 63.31 26.05
CA LEU A 128 -5.15 63.77 27.06
C LEU A 128 -6.15 62.69 27.49
N GLY A 129 -6.55 61.80 26.58
CA GLY A 129 -7.47 60.68 26.89
C GLY A 129 -6.81 59.50 27.61
N VAL A 130 -5.48 59.43 27.67
CA VAL A 130 -4.72 58.37 28.36
C VAL A 130 -4.27 58.82 29.76
N SER A 131 -4.27 60.13 30.04
CA SER A 131 -3.81 60.71 31.30
C SER A 131 -4.91 60.88 32.37
N GLN A 132 -6.03 60.16 32.28
CA GLN A 132 -7.08 60.12 33.29
C GLN A 132 -7.23 58.72 33.89
#